data_AF-A0A7G2D6P0-F1
#
_entry.id   AF-A0A7G2D6P0-F1
#
_cell.length_a   1.000
_cell.length_b   1.000
_cell.length_c   1.000
_cell.angle_alpha   90.00
_cell.angle_beta   90.00
_cell.angle_gamma   90.00
#
_symmetry.space_group_name_H-M   'P 1'
#
loop_
_entity.id
_entity.type
_entity.pdbx_description
1 polymer ?
#
loop_
_entity_poly.entity_id
_entity_poly.type
_entity_poly.pdbx_seq_one_letter_code
_entity_poly.pdbx_strand_id
1 'polypeptide(L)'
;MRAIESLDSIKLDELLERLGDMGNKLLLVRASGEKILLHGGGRIVKKYTEPPEKLRNVEIVELDKFEFLDHLQEDESRDTPTVVEFSYSLEAPSDVYLRLEEALLKAVSRAYKTLGVAVGQAELKASVRYGATGRDILLVRGNVEAFSTGEVEKTNLARVLSEAISRETGFDTRVVIRELSLTRTPGKPVLKVPVARTHVRGGRVLEVPLGGKDTAAINREKVEAEVERILREAGIGELAGKLKEGGGKGVSARALEAFLLERLSGTEEVKVNWVRVSPAGNGEFKVAIGASRRSKSRSDVEIAEMTGKSIVAAEREGRARGLAFKVFSAFLVLEEDIY
;
A
#
# COMPACT_ATOMS: atom_id res chain seq x y z
N MET A 1 -16.91 -37.54 -1.12
CA MET A 1 -15.73 -38.39 -0.84
C MET A 1 -16.16 -39.70 -0.18
N ARG A 2 -15.96 -40.84 -0.84
CA ARG A 2 -16.22 -42.17 -0.29
C ARG A 2 -14.90 -42.94 -0.29
N ALA A 3 -14.48 -43.48 0.85
CA ALA A 3 -13.31 -44.34 0.90
C ALA A 3 -13.59 -45.60 0.07
N ILE A 4 -12.68 -45.90 -0.86
CA ILE A 4 -12.74 -47.12 -1.66
C ILE A 4 -12.09 -48.28 -0.93
N GLU A 5 -11.15 -47.98 -0.02
CA GLU A 5 -10.48 -48.97 0.80
C GLU A 5 -10.08 -48.34 2.14
N SER A 6 -10.11 -49.15 3.20
CA SER A 6 -9.67 -48.77 4.54
C SER A 6 -8.84 -49.89 5.14
N LEU A 7 -7.67 -49.55 5.68
CA LEU A 7 -6.68 -50.50 6.19
C LEU A 7 -6.27 -50.09 7.61
N ASP A 8 -6.27 -51.04 8.54
CA ASP A 8 -5.91 -50.75 9.94
C ASP A 8 -4.42 -50.39 10.08
N SER A 9 -3.53 -51.08 9.35
CA SER A 9 -2.13 -50.70 9.25
C SER A 9 -1.44 -51.30 8.02
N ILE A 10 -0.51 -50.56 7.42
CA ILE A 10 0.28 -50.99 6.27
C ILE A 10 1.65 -50.29 6.26
N LYS A 11 2.68 -50.94 5.69
CA LYS A 11 3.97 -50.29 5.43
C LYS A 11 3.89 -49.40 4.20
N LEU A 12 4.75 -48.39 4.12
CA LEU A 12 4.75 -47.47 2.98
C LEU A 12 4.98 -48.20 1.63
N ASP A 13 5.95 -49.11 1.56
CA ASP A 13 6.27 -49.81 0.31
C ASP A 13 5.11 -50.70 -0.16
N GLU A 14 4.48 -51.43 0.77
CA GLU A 14 3.29 -52.27 0.50
C GLU A 14 2.09 -51.41 0.04
N LEU A 15 1.94 -50.20 0.59
CA LEU A 15 0.92 -49.26 0.15
C LEU A 15 1.19 -48.76 -1.27
N LEU A 16 2.45 -48.47 -1.62
CA LEU A 16 2.83 -48.00 -2.95
C LEU A 16 2.62 -49.07 -4.02
N GLU A 17 2.95 -50.33 -3.72
CA GLU A 17 2.65 -51.46 -4.61
C GLU A 17 1.14 -51.57 -4.87
N ARG A 18 0.31 -51.50 -3.82
CA ARG A 18 -1.15 -51.52 -3.96
C ARG A 18 -1.69 -50.37 -4.79
N LEU A 19 -1.19 -49.15 -4.60
CA LEU A 19 -1.62 -47.99 -5.39
C LEU A 19 -1.24 -48.13 -6.87
N GLY A 20 -0.13 -48.81 -7.16
CA GLY A 20 0.29 -49.16 -8.53
C GLY A 20 -0.72 -50.07 -9.23
N ASP A 21 -1.25 -51.07 -8.52
CA ASP A 21 -2.24 -52.01 -9.06
C ASP A 21 -3.62 -51.37 -9.31
N MET A 22 -3.89 -50.19 -8.74
CA MET A 22 -5.15 -49.46 -8.91
C MET A 22 -5.22 -48.64 -10.22
N GLY A 23 -4.16 -48.65 -11.04
CA GLY A 23 -4.14 -48.07 -12.38
C GLY A 23 -4.19 -46.53 -12.42
N ASN A 24 -4.91 -45.98 -13.40
CA ASN A 24 -4.96 -44.53 -13.67
C ASN A 24 -5.93 -43.73 -12.78
N LYS A 25 -6.30 -44.26 -11.61
CA LYS A 25 -7.20 -43.58 -10.68
C LYS A 25 -6.53 -42.38 -10.02
N LEU A 26 -7.34 -41.39 -9.70
CA LEU A 26 -6.97 -40.20 -8.93
C LEU A 26 -7.29 -40.49 -7.47
N LEU A 27 -6.27 -40.64 -6.63
CA LEU A 27 -6.41 -41.14 -5.28
C LEU A 27 -5.78 -40.18 -4.27
N LEU A 28 -6.48 -39.97 -3.15
CA LEU A 28 -5.97 -39.35 -1.95
C LEU A 28 -5.81 -40.41 -0.86
N VAL A 29 -4.61 -40.50 -0.28
CA VAL A 29 -4.35 -41.37 0.86
C VAL A 29 -4.33 -40.54 2.12
N ARG A 30 -5.14 -40.96 3.10
CA ARG A 30 -5.14 -40.43 4.46
C ARG A 30 -4.69 -41.49 5.43
N ALA A 31 -3.99 -41.12 6.49
CA ALA A 31 -3.67 -42.02 7.60
C ALA A 31 -3.96 -41.32 8.92
N SER A 32 -4.70 -41.98 9.80
CA SER A 32 -5.11 -41.41 11.10
C SER A 32 -5.76 -40.02 11.00
N GLY A 33 -6.49 -39.78 9.90
CA GLY A 33 -7.17 -38.52 9.62
C GLY A 33 -6.34 -37.47 8.87
N GLU A 34 -5.03 -37.66 8.71
CA GLU A 34 -4.13 -36.72 8.03
C GLU A 34 -3.93 -37.09 6.56
N LYS A 35 -3.75 -36.11 5.67
CA LYS A 35 -3.42 -36.34 4.26
C LYS A 35 -1.95 -36.74 4.17
N ILE A 36 -1.66 -37.87 3.52
CA ILE A 36 -0.28 -38.39 3.40
C ILE A 36 0.26 -38.13 2.00
N LEU A 37 -0.47 -38.58 0.97
CA LEU A 37 -0.04 -38.45 -0.42
C LEU A 37 -1.21 -38.40 -1.39
N LEU A 38 -0.93 -37.83 -2.56
CA LEU A 38 -1.80 -37.78 -3.72
C LEU A 38 -1.19 -38.67 -4.81
N HIS A 39 -1.97 -39.60 -5.35
CA HIS A 39 -1.54 -40.56 -6.37
C HIS A 39 -2.42 -40.41 -7.62
N GLY A 40 -1.80 -40.31 -8.79
CA GLY A 40 -2.53 -40.11 -10.05
C GLY A 40 -1.71 -40.56 -11.25
N GLY A 41 -2.36 -41.27 -12.17
CA GLY A 41 -1.71 -41.78 -13.39
C GLY A 41 -0.55 -42.75 -13.11
N GLY A 42 -0.71 -43.63 -12.10
CA GLY A 42 0.29 -44.65 -11.74
C GLY A 42 1.54 -44.13 -11.02
N ARG A 43 1.52 -42.87 -10.54
CA ARG A 43 2.64 -42.30 -9.77
C ARG A 43 2.16 -41.43 -8.62
N ILE A 44 3.03 -41.26 -7.63
CA ILE A 44 2.85 -40.26 -6.57
C ILE A 44 3.01 -38.88 -7.21
N VAL A 45 1.96 -38.06 -7.11
CA VAL A 45 1.93 -36.70 -7.65
C VAL A 45 2.35 -35.69 -6.59
N LYS A 46 1.98 -35.92 -5.33
CA LYS A 46 2.30 -35.03 -4.20
C LYS A 46 2.40 -35.81 -2.90
N LYS A 47 3.35 -35.45 -2.02
CA LYS A 47 3.43 -35.95 -0.63
C LYS A 47 3.18 -34.76 0.29
N TYR A 48 2.19 -34.85 1.18
CA TYR A 48 1.84 -33.78 2.12
C TYR A 48 2.63 -33.89 3.43
N THR A 49 3.04 -35.09 3.79
CA THR A 49 3.80 -35.36 5.02
C THR A 49 4.79 -36.48 4.73
N GLU A 50 5.94 -36.46 5.41
CA GLU A 50 6.90 -37.56 5.33
C GLU A 50 6.29 -38.78 6.04
N PRO A 51 5.93 -39.86 5.29
CA PRO A 51 5.17 -40.95 5.88
C PRO A 51 6.04 -41.73 6.86
N PRO A 52 5.58 -42.02 8.08
CA PRO A 52 6.28 -42.96 8.95
C PRO A 52 6.36 -44.36 8.29
N GLU A 53 7.35 -45.17 8.67
CA GLU A 53 7.55 -46.52 8.11
C GLU A 53 6.30 -47.41 8.18
N LYS A 54 5.44 -47.19 9.17
CA LYS A 54 4.16 -47.88 9.33
C LYS A 54 3.02 -46.87 9.48
N LEU A 55 2.08 -46.92 8.55
CA LEU A 55 0.87 -46.12 8.56
C LEU A 55 -0.24 -46.87 9.32
N ARG A 56 -1.06 -46.13 10.07
CA ARG A 56 -2.22 -46.65 10.82
C ARG A 56 -3.50 -45.95 10.39
N ASN A 57 -4.61 -46.68 10.37
CA ASN A 57 -5.94 -46.19 9.97
C ASN A 57 -5.86 -45.49 8.60
N VAL A 58 -5.42 -46.22 7.58
CA VAL A 58 -5.22 -45.70 6.23
C VAL A 58 -6.54 -45.76 5.47
N GLU A 59 -6.94 -44.63 4.90
CA GLU A 59 -8.09 -44.51 4.01
C GLU A 59 -7.59 -44.13 2.61
N ILE A 60 -7.98 -44.92 1.62
CA ILE A 60 -7.76 -44.60 0.21
C ILE A 60 -9.07 -44.07 -0.35
N VAL A 61 -9.05 -42.84 -0.85
CA VAL A 61 -10.22 -42.13 -1.36
C VAL A 61 -10.01 -41.89 -2.85
N GLU A 62 -10.96 -42.33 -3.67
CA GLU A 62 -11.00 -41.97 -5.08
C GLU A 62 -11.59 -40.57 -5.23
N LEU A 63 -10.88 -39.72 -5.99
CA LEU A 63 -11.23 -38.33 -6.23
C LEU A 63 -11.72 -38.15 -7.67
N ASP A 64 -12.64 -37.22 -7.85
CA ASP A 64 -12.91 -36.70 -9.18
C ASP A 64 -11.79 -35.77 -9.66
N LYS A 65 -11.84 -35.37 -10.94
CA LYS A 65 -10.81 -34.53 -11.54
C LYS A 65 -10.67 -33.16 -10.86
N PHE A 66 -11.76 -32.57 -10.39
CA PHE A 66 -11.74 -31.25 -9.75
C PHE A 66 -11.26 -31.36 -8.30
N GLU A 67 -11.76 -32.33 -7.53
CA GLU A 67 -11.29 -32.64 -6.18
C GLU A 67 -9.77 -32.95 -6.17
N PHE A 68 -9.29 -33.67 -7.18
CA PHE A 68 -7.86 -33.94 -7.35
C PHE A 68 -7.05 -32.67 -7.62
N LEU A 69 -7.57 -31.76 -8.44
CA LEU A 69 -6.91 -30.48 -8.73
C LEU A 69 -6.92 -29.57 -7.49
N ASP A 70 -8.00 -29.55 -6.71
CA ASP A 70 -8.10 -28.78 -5.48
C ASP A 70 -7.01 -29.22 -4.48
N HIS A 71 -6.85 -30.54 -4.30
CA HIS A 71 -5.79 -31.10 -3.45
C HIS A 71 -4.37 -30.87 -4.00
N LEU A 72 -4.20 -30.91 -5.32
CA LEU A 72 -2.94 -30.55 -5.95
C LEU A 72 -2.55 -29.09 -5.65
N GLN A 73 -3.51 -28.17 -5.77
CA GLN A 73 -3.33 -26.72 -5.61
C GLN A 73 -3.37 -26.23 -4.16
N GLU A 74 -3.78 -27.06 -3.18
CA GLU A 74 -3.83 -26.68 -1.75
C GLU A 74 -2.48 -26.19 -1.17
N ASP A 75 -1.34 -26.46 -1.83
CA ASP A 75 -0.01 -25.92 -1.47
C ASP A 75 0.71 -25.18 -2.61
N GLU A 76 0.08 -24.98 -3.77
CA GLU A 76 0.64 -24.06 -4.76
C GLU A 76 0.36 -22.64 -4.27
N SER A 77 1.33 -22.15 -3.51
CA SER A 77 1.57 -20.76 -3.14
C SER A 77 0.77 -19.79 -4.00
N ARG A 78 -0.22 -19.13 -3.37
CA ARG A 78 -0.52 -17.73 -3.74
C ARG A 78 0.82 -17.07 -3.98
N ASP A 79 1.03 -16.51 -5.17
CA ASP A 79 2.28 -15.88 -5.59
C ASP A 79 2.74 -14.89 -4.50
N THR A 80 3.54 -15.38 -3.54
CA THR A 80 3.86 -14.62 -2.34
C THR A 80 4.95 -13.65 -2.76
N PRO A 81 4.71 -12.34 -2.67
CA PRO A 81 5.60 -11.38 -3.28
C PRO A 81 6.98 -11.43 -2.62
N THR A 82 8.02 -11.65 -3.42
CA THR A 82 9.42 -11.53 -2.98
C THR A 82 9.77 -10.09 -2.59
N VAL A 83 9.07 -9.11 -3.19
CA VAL A 83 9.21 -7.68 -2.91
C VAL A 83 7.84 -7.12 -2.57
N VAL A 84 7.73 -6.47 -1.41
CA VAL A 84 6.51 -5.81 -0.94
C VAL A 84 6.75 -4.31 -0.96
N GLU A 85 5.93 -3.57 -1.71
CA GLU A 85 5.97 -2.11 -1.74
C GLU A 85 4.94 -1.55 -0.76
N PHE A 86 5.38 -0.71 0.17
CA PHE A 86 4.48 -0.10 1.14
C PHE A 86 3.68 1.03 0.49
N SER A 87 2.36 0.93 0.60
CA SER A 87 1.37 1.94 0.23
C SER A 87 0.46 2.23 1.41
N TYR A 88 -0.10 3.44 1.47
CA TYR A 88 -1.03 3.81 2.52
C TYR A 88 -2.10 4.78 2.04
N SER A 89 -3.26 4.70 2.69
CA SER A 89 -4.26 5.75 2.74
C SER A 89 -4.31 6.27 4.17
N LEU A 90 -4.15 7.58 4.35
CA LEU A 90 -4.18 8.22 5.66
C LEU A 90 -5.22 9.34 5.65
N GLU A 91 -6.16 9.26 6.57
CA GLU A 91 -7.03 10.37 6.97
C GLU A 91 -6.58 10.87 8.34
N ALA A 92 -6.12 12.11 8.45
CA ALA A 92 -5.76 12.69 9.74
C ALA A 92 -6.04 14.20 9.77
N PRO A 93 -6.20 14.80 10.96
CA PRO A 93 -6.23 16.25 11.12
C PRO A 93 -4.96 16.89 10.52
N SER A 94 -5.12 18.06 9.90
CA SER A 94 -4.07 18.71 9.09
C SER A 94 -2.82 19.10 9.90
N ASP A 95 -3.01 19.45 11.16
CA ASP A 95 -1.97 19.78 12.15
C ASP A 95 -1.00 18.63 12.43
N VAL A 96 -1.48 17.38 12.40
CA VAL A 96 -0.68 16.17 12.65
C VAL A 96 -0.36 15.37 11.39
N TYR A 97 -1.03 15.65 10.28
CA TYR A 97 -0.98 14.83 9.05
C TYR A 97 0.45 14.57 8.57
N LEU A 98 1.24 15.64 8.35
CA LEU A 98 2.60 15.52 7.81
C LEU A 98 3.55 14.78 8.78
N ARG A 99 3.40 15.02 10.09
CA ARG A 99 4.20 14.34 11.12
C ARG A 99 3.84 12.86 11.20
N LEU A 100 2.55 12.54 11.15
CA LEU A 100 2.07 11.17 11.20
C LEU A 100 2.45 10.38 9.94
N GLU A 101 2.41 11.00 8.77
CA GLU A 101 2.88 10.40 7.52
C GLU A 101 4.35 10.00 7.62
N GLU A 102 5.23 10.91 8.04
CA GLU A 102 6.64 10.60 8.23
C GLU A 102 6.85 9.49 9.29
N ALA A 103 6.14 9.60 10.42
CA ALA A 103 6.22 8.65 11.51
C ALA A 103 5.76 7.24 11.08
N LEU A 104 4.73 7.15 10.22
CA LEU A 104 4.22 5.89 9.69
C LEU A 104 5.29 5.16 8.87
N LEU A 105 5.98 5.87 7.97
CA LEU A 105 7.05 5.29 7.14
C LEU A 105 8.18 4.71 7.99
N LYS A 106 8.58 5.44 9.05
CA LYS A 106 9.58 4.98 10.01
C LYS A 106 9.07 3.80 10.86
N ALA A 107 7.80 3.84 11.26
CA ALA A 107 7.17 2.80 12.06
C ALA A 107 7.08 1.47 11.31
N VAL A 108 6.69 1.50 10.04
CA VAL A 108 6.64 0.32 9.15
C VAL A 108 8.04 -0.26 8.94
N SER A 109 9.04 0.61 8.71
CA SER A 109 10.44 0.20 8.63
C SER A 109 10.94 -0.47 9.92
N ARG A 110 10.49 0.02 11.09
CA ARG A 110 10.83 -0.57 12.39
C ARG A 110 10.12 -1.90 12.61
N ALA A 111 8.84 -2.02 12.27
CA ALA A 111 8.09 -3.28 12.33
C ALA A 111 8.77 -4.37 11.48
N TYR A 112 9.25 -4.02 10.29
CA TYR A 112 10.01 -4.95 9.45
C TYR A 112 11.33 -5.43 10.07
N LYS A 113 12.06 -4.52 10.73
CA LYS A 113 13.33 -4.86 11.41
C LYS A 113 13.11 -5.68 12.68
N THR A 114 12.11 -5.31 13.48
CA THR A 114 11.90 -5.89 14.83
C THR A 114 11.06 -7.15 14.81
N LEU A 115 9.99 -7.20 13.98
CA LEU A 115 9.04 -8.31 13.95
C LEU A 115 9.17 -9.17 12.69
N GLY A 116 9.96 -8.76 11.70
CA GLY A 116 10.01 -9.47 10.42
C GLY A 116 8.70 -9.38 9.62
N VAL A 117 7.93 -8.31 9.82
CA VAL A 117 6.66 -8.07 9.13
C VAL A 117 6.84 -7.01 8.07
N ALA A 118 6.61 -7.37 6.80
CA ALA A 118 6.53 -6.42 5.70
C ALA A 118 5.07 -5.97 5.54
N VAL A 119 4.80 -4.71 5.87
CA VAL A 119 3.47 -4.11 5.64
C VAL A 119 3.39 -3.67 4.18
N GLY A 120 2.42 -4.18 3.43
CA GLY A 120 2.19 -3.84 2.03
C GLY A 120 1.20 -2.68 1.88
N GLN A 121 0.04 -2.78 2.51
CA GLN A 121 -0.99 -1.74 2.46
C GLN A 121 -1.47 -1.40 3.87
N ALA A 122 -1.67 -0.11 4.13
CA ALA A 122 -2.26 0.39 5.36
C ALA A 122 -3.34 1.44 5.09
N GLU A 123 -4.55 1.20 5.56
CA GLU A 123 -5.65 2.16 5.51
C GLU A 123 -5.92 2.68 6.91
N LEU A 124 -5.54 3.92 7.17
CA LEU A 124 -5.45 4.49 8.51
C LEU A 124 -6.29 5.75 8.63
N LYS A 125 -6.99 5.85 9.77
CA LYS A 125 -7.70 7.05 10.21
C LYS A 125 -7.17 7.46 11.58
N ALA A 126 -6.71 8.69 11.68
CA ALA A 126 -6.20 9.27 12.91
C ALA A 126 -7.15 10.32 13.47
N SER A 127 -7.18 10.44 14.79
CA SER A 127 -7.91 11.48 15.51
C SER A 127 -7.14 11.84 16.77
N VAL A 128 -7.05 13.13 17.08
CA VAL A 128 -6.52 13.60 18.36
C VAL A 128 -7.64 13.54 19.40
N ARG A 129 -7.35 12.92 20.56
CA ARG A 129 -8.25 12.84 21.70
C ARG A 129 -7.68 13.69 22.82
N TYR A 130 -8.36 14.77 23.13
CA TYR A 130 -8.03 15.65 24.25
C TYR A 130 -8.39 14.94 25.55
N GLY A 131 -7.36 14.55 26.33
CA GLY A 131 -7.56 13.95 27.64
C GLY A 131 -7.94 15.00 28.67
N ALA A 132 -8.86 14.67 29.58
CA ALA A 132 -9.20 15.51 30.73
C ALA A 132 -7.99 15.80 31.65
N THR A 133 -6.93 14.99 31.55
CA THR A 133 -5.67 15.11 32.30
C THR A 133 -4.61 15.98 31.61
N GLY A 134 -4.96 16.68 30.53
CA GLY A 134 -4.07 17.65 29.86
C GLY A 134 -2.99 17.04 28.94
N ARG A 135 -3.10 15.75 28.57
CA ARG A 135 -2.25 15.13 27.55
C ARG A 135 -3.09 14.66 26.38
N ASP A 136 -2.72 15.11 25.19
CA ASP A 136 -3.39 14.75 23.95
C ASP A 136 -2.91 13.37 23.48
N ILE A 137 -3.86 12.51 23.17
CA ILE A 137 -3.59 11.15 22.69
C ILE A 137 -3.88 11.11 21.20
N LEU A 138 -2.90 10.67 20.40
CA LEU A 138 -3.09 10.40 18.99
C LEU A 138 -3.64 8.98 18.81
N LEU A 139 -4.89 8.87 18.41
CA LEU A 139 -5.52 7.58 18.17
C LEU A 139 -5.51 7.28 16.67
N VAL A 140 -4.75 6.26 16.27
CA VAL A 140 -4.66 5.78 14.88
C VAL A 140 -5.39 4.45 14.76
N ARG A 141 -6.38 4.36 13.88
CA ARG A 141 -7.18 3.14 13.67
C ARG A 141 -7.13 2.75 12.21
N GLY A 142 -6.99 1.47 11.91
CA GLY A 142 -6.95 1.08 10.50
C GLY A 142 -6.81 -0.39 10.20
N ASN A 143 -6.88 -0.70 8.92
CA ASN A 143 -6.70 -2.04 8.36
C ASN A 143 -5.29 -2.16 7.80
N VAL A 144 -4.68 -3.34 7.97
CA VAL A 144 -3.30 -3.58 7.57
C VAL A 144 -3.21 -4.89 6.82
N GLU A 145 -2.62 -4.85 5.63
CA GLU A 145 -2.16 -6.02 4.89
C GLU A 145 -0.66 -6.19 5.07
N ALA A 146 -0.24 -7.38 5.48
CA ALA A 146 1.14 -7.65 5.83
C ALA A 146 1.58 -9.08 5.46
N PHE A 147 2.89 -9.23 5.35
CA PHE A 147 3.56 -10.47 4.96
C PHE A 147 4.63 -10.80 5.99
N SER A 148 4.71 -12.06 6.42
CA SER A 148 5.72 -12.50 7.38
C SER A 148 6.04 -13.99 7.23
N THR A 149 7.23 -14.39 7.68
CA THR A 149 7.63 -15.81 7.76
C THR A 149 7.03 -16.54 8.95
N GLY A 150 6.54 -15.82 9.96
CA GLY A 150 6.01 -16.39 11.20
C GLY A 150 4.63 -15.88 11.54
N GLU A 151 4.04 -16.43 12.59
CA GLU A 151 2.84 -15.86 13.20
C GLU A 151 3.18 -14.55 13.89
N VAL A 152 2.41 -13.50 13.60
CA VAL A 152 2.53 -12.23 14.30
C VAL A 152 1.17 -11.81 14.82
N GLU A 153 1.08 -11.69 16.14
CA GLU A 153 -0.11 -11.18 16.77
C GLU A 153 -0.33 -9.70 16.42
N LYS A 154 -1.58 -9.39 16.13
CA LYS A 154 -2.08 -8.04 15.87
C LYS A 154 -1.70 -7.04 16.97
N THR A 155 -1.73 -7.47 18.23
CA THR A 155 -1.36 -6.70 19.42
C THR A 155 0.11 -6.28 19.40
N ASN A 156 1.00 -7.18 18.98
CA ASN A 156 2.44 -6.92 18.89
C ASN A 156 2.77 -5.92 17.79
N LEU A 157 2.17 -6.08 16.61
CA LEU A 157 2.33 -5.11 15.52
C LEU A 157 1.79 -3.73 15.93
N ALA A 158 0.59 -3.67 16.51
CA ALA A 158 0.00 -2.42 17.00
C ALA A 158 0.88 -1.74 18.05
N ARG A 159 1.50 -2.50 18.97
CA ARG A 159 2.41 -1.96 19.98
C ARG A 159 3.66 -1.35 19.35
N VAL A 160 4.32 -2.07 18.43
CA VAL A 160 5.54 -1.56 17.75
C VAL A 160 5.24 -0.29 16.94
N LEU A 161 4.10 -0.26 16.23
CA LEU A 161 3.66 0.93 15.52
C LEU A 161 3.35 2.10 16.47
N SER A 162 2.67 1.82 17.59
CA SER A 162 2.36 2.84 18.61
C SER A 162 3.62 3.47 19.21
N GLU A 163 4.58 2.65 19.62
CA GLU A 163 5.85 3.12 20.18
C GLU A 163 6.67 3.93 19.17
N ALA A 164 6.70 3.49 17.90
CA ALA A 164 7.43 4.17 16.86
C ALA A 164 6.79 5.52 16.51
N ILE A 165 5.47 5.56 16.33
CA ILE A 165 4.76 6.79 15.99
C ILE A 165 4.80 7.78 17.16
N SER A 166 4.69 7.31 18.40
CA SER A 166 4.77 8.20 19.58
C SER A 166 6.12 8.90 19.67
N ARG A 167 7.21 8.17 19.41
CA ARG A 167 8.57 8.73 19.44
C ARG A 167 8.79 9.80 18.38
N GLU A 168 8.25 9.59 17.18
CA GLU A 168 8.47 10.49 16.04
C GLU A 168 7.53 11.69 16.06
N THR A 169 6.27 11.51 16.48
CA THR A 169 5.27 12.60 16.49
C THR A 169 5.31 13.43 17.77
N GLY A 170 5.82 12.87 18.87
CA GLY A 170 5.79 13.48 20.21
C GLY A 170 4.45 13.33 20.94
N PHE A 171 3.42 12.77 20.31
CA PHE A 171 2.13 12.46 20.93
C PHE A 171 2.15 11.08 21.58
N ASP A 172 1.45 10.92 22.70
CA ASP A 172 1.13 9.58 23.18
C ASP A 172 0.20 8.91 22.18
N THR A 173 0.71 7.93 21.43
CA THR A 173 -0.01 7.35 20.28
C THR A 173 -0.51 5.97 20.60
N ARG A 174 -1.80 5.73 20.34
CA ARG A 174 -2.41 4.41 20.39
C ARG A 174 -2.82 3.97 18.99
N VAL A 175 -2.15 2.95 18.47
CA VAL A 175 -2.53 2.28 17.22
C VAL A 175 -3.50 1.14 17.53
N VAL A 176 -4.64 1.12 16.85
CA VAL A 176 -5.63 0.04 16.91
C VAL A 176 -5.83 -0.49 15.50
N ILE A 177 -5.21 -1.63 15.23
CA ILE A 177 -5.50 -2.36 14.00
C ILE A 177 -6.94 -2.90 14.12
N ARG A 178 -7.77 -2.75 13.10
CA ARG A 178 -9.13 -3.31 13.06
C ARG A 178 -9.10 -4.68 12.42
N GLU A 179 -8.54 -4.75 11.23
CA GLU A 179 -8.31 -6.00 10.49
C GLU A 179 -6.82 -6.14 10.16
N LEU A 180 -6.29 -7.35 10.31
CA LEU A 180 -4.94 -7.72 9.92
C LEU A 180 -5.02 -8.88 8.94
N SER A 181 -4.77 -8.60 7.66
CA SER A 181 -4.59 -9.63 6.64
C SER A 181 -3.11 -10.02 6.63
N LEU A 182 -2.76 -11.11 7.31
CA LEU A 182 -1.39 -11.61 7.38
C LEU A 182 -1.22 -12.81 6.45
N THR A 183 -0.42 -12.64 5.40
CA THR A 183 -0.04 -13.74 4.51
C THR A 183 1.31 -14.31 4.93
N ARG A 184 1.37 -15.62 5.18
CA ARG A 184 2.64 -16.29 5.47
C ARG A 184 3.45 -16.46 4.20
N THR A 185 4.74 -16.12 4.28
CA THR A 185 5.68 -16.25 3.16
C THR A 185 6.80 -17.23 3.53
N PRO A 186 7.31 -18.03 2.57
CA PRO A 186 8.38 -18.99 2.83
C PRO A 186 9.71 -18.32 3.21
N GLY A 187 9.94 -17.09 2.75
CA GLY A 187 11.09 -16.26 3.12
C GLY A 187 10.67 -14.84 3.49
N LYS A 188 11.54 -14.10 4.18
CA LYS A 188 11.26 -12.72 4.59
C LYS A 188 11.27 -11.83 3.34
N PRO A 189 10.13 -11.22 2.95
CA PRO A 189 10.05 -10.46 1.72
C PRO A 189 10.81 -9.13 1.85
N VAL A 190 11.35 -8.64 0.74
CA VAL A 190 12.06 -7.35 0.71
C VAL A 190 11.04 -6.22 0.75
N LEU A 191 11.01 -5.48 1.86
CA LEU A 191 10.15 -4.32 2.01
C LEU A 191 10.77 -3.07 1.37
N LYS A 192 10.05 -2.45 0.43
CA LYS A 192 10.35 -1.11 -0.08
C LYS A 192 9.42 -0.09 0.56
N VAL A 193 10.01 0.86 1.30
CA VAL A 193 9.27 1.98 1.90
C VAL A 193 9.61 3.26 1.12
N PRO A 194 8.62 4.06 0.71
CA PRO A 194 8.89 5.34 0.05
C PRO A 194 9.65 6.28 1.00
N VAL A 195 10.57 7.08 0.44
CA VAL A 195 11.32 8.06 1.21
C VAL A 195 10.42 9.24 1.56
N ALA A 196 10.37 9.59 2.85
CA ALA A 196 9.68 10.79 3.30
C ALA A 196 10.27 12.03 2.60
N ARG A 197 9.43 12.82 1.93
CA ARG A 197 9.88 14.01 1.18
C ARG A 197 9.85 15.29 2.00
N THR A 198 9.13 15.28 3.12
CA THR A 198 8.95 16.44 4.00
C THR A 198 9.23 16.02 5.43
N HIS A 199 10.00 16.84 6.15
CA HIS A 199 10.27 16.68 7.57
C HIS A 199 9.89 17.97 8.28
N VAL A 200 8.82 17.94 9.09
CA VAL A 200 8.29 19.12 9.78
C VAL A 200 8.77 19.13 11.23
N ARG A 201 9.77 19.98 11.52
CA ARG A 201 10.35 20.10 12.87
C ARG A 201 9.52 20.95 13.84
N GLY A 202 8.67 21.84 13.31
CA GLY A 202 7.92 22.82 14.08
C GLY A 202 7.02 23.65 13.17
N GLY A 203 6.30 24.61 13.75
CA GLY A 203 5.38 25.48 13.01
C GLY A 203 3.93 25.00 12.98
N ARG A 204 3.04 25.88 12.52
CA ARG A 204 1.60 25.61 12.38
C ARG A 204 1.33 25.05 10.99
N VAL A 205 0.67 23.89 10.90
CA VAL A 205 0.30 23.27 9.62
C VAL A 205 -1.15 23.63 9.30
N LEU A 206 -1.37 24.16 8.11
CA LEU A 206 -2.66 24.55 7.58
C LEU A 206 -2.94 23.76 6.32
N GLU A 207 -4.15 23.24 6.18
CA GLU A 207 -4.61 22.71 4.91
C GLU A 207 -4.90 23.85 3.95
N VAL A 208 -4.43 23.73 2.71
CA VAL A 208 -4.58 24.76 1.69
C VAL A 208 -5.79 24.41 0.82
N PRO A 209 -6.86 25.22 0.81
CA PRO A 209 -8.03 24.95 -0.01
C PRO A 209 -7.70 25.20 -1.48
N LEU A 210 -7.78 24.16 -2.31
CA LEU A 210 -7.45 24.23 -3.75
C LEU A 210 -8.65 24.64 -4.63
N GLY A 211 -9.79 25.02 -4.03
CA GLY A 211 -10.92 25.63 -4.75
C GLY A 211 -11.63 24.73 -5.78
N GLY A 212 -11.32 23.44 -5.83
CA GLY A 212 -11.95 22.48 -6.73
C GLY A 212 -12.98 21.62 -6.02
N LYS A 213 -14.27 21.82 -6.33
CA LYS A 213 -15.18 20.66 -6.45
C LYS A 213 -14.54 19.68 -7.41
N ASP A 214 -14.73 18.37 -7.19
CA ASP A 214 -14.44 17.29 -8.13
C ASP A 214 -14.79 17.73 -9.56
N THR A 215 -13.80 18.28 -10.26
CA THR A 215 -13.92 18.46 -11.70
C THR A 215 -13.74 17.06 -12.20
N ALA A 216 -14.87 16.47 -12.62
CA ALA A 216 -14.98 15.09 -13.10
C ALA A 216 -13.66 14.68 -13.73
N ALA A 217 -12.96 13.75 -13.08
CA ALA A 217 -11.71 13.22 -13.59
C ALA A 217 -11.99 12.82 -15.03
N ILE A 218 -11.43 13.58 -15.98
CA ILE A 218 -11.54 13.23 -17.38
C ILE A 218 -10.90 11.85 -17.46
N ASN A 219 -11.73 10.84 -17.73
CA ASN A 219 -11.26 9.47 -17.81
C ASN A 219 -10.31 9.42 -19.02
N ARG A 220 -9.02 9.52 -18.70
CA ARG A 220 -7.95 9.77 -19.67
C ARG A 220 -7.90 8.64 -20.68
N GLU A 221 -8.15 7.41 -20.23
CA GLU A 221 -8.27 6.23 -21.09
C GLU A 221 -9.46 6.35 -22.06
N LYS A 222 -10.61 6.84 -21.60
CA LYS A 222 -11.76 7.07 -22.50
C LYS A 222 -11.50 8.19 -23.50
N VAL A 223 -10.84 9.27 -23.08
CA VAL A 223 -10.50 10.38 -24.00
C VAL A 223 -9.40 9.97 -24.96
N GLU A 224 -8.38 9.24 -24.51
CA GLU A 224 -7.33 8.70 -25.37
C GLU A 224 -7.88 7.67 -26.35
N ALA A 225 -8.80 6.80 -25.93
CA ALA A 225 -9.47 5.85 -26.81
C ALA A 225 -10.37 6.55 -27.85
N GLU A 226 -11.09 7.60 -27.46
CA GLU A 226 -11.95 8.36 -28.36
C GLU A 226 -11.14 9.25 -29.32
N VAL A 227 -10.03 9.83 -28.85
CA VAL A 227 -9.06 10.56 -29.69
C VAL A 227 -8.35 9.60 -30.64
N GLU A 228 -7.97 8.40 -30.19
CA GLU A 228 -7.43 7.36 -31.07
C GLU A 228 -8.43 6.94 -32.14
N ARG A 229 -9.72 6.82 -31.78
CA ARG A 229 -10.80 6.50 -32.73
C ARG A 229 -10.92 7.60 -33.80
N ILE A 230 -10.97 8.86 -33.38
CA ILE A 230 -11.05 10.02 -34.28
C ILE A 230 -9.80 10.14 -35.17
N LEU A 231 -8.61 9.91 -34.62
CA LEU A 231 -7.34 10.00 -35.37
C LEU A 231 -7.16 8.85 -36.37
N ARG A 232 -7.66 7.64 -36.05
CA ARG A 232 -7.73 6.53 -37.00
C ARG A 232 -8.76 6.78 -38.10
N GLU A 233 -9.94 7.30 -37.74
CA GLU A 233 -10.98 7.66 -38.71
C GLU A 233 -10.52 8.77 -39.67
N ALA A 234 -9.64 9.68 -39.22
CA ALA A 234 -9.06 10.75 -40.04
C ALA A 234 -7.85 10.32 -40.91
N GLY A 235 -7.40 9.05 -40.84
CA GLY A 235 -6.31 8.54 -41.68
C GLY A 235 -4.91 9.05 -41.31
N ILE A 236 -4.72 9.63 -40.12
CA ILE A 236 -3.45 10.22 -39.68
C ILE A 236 -2.69 9.23 -38.78
N GLY A 237 -2.22 8.14 -39.38
CA GLY A 237 -1.53 7.05 -38.67
C GLY A 237 -0.25 7.50 -37.93
N GLU A 238 0.46 8.51 -38.44
CA GLU A 238 1.70 9.02 -37.81
C GLU A 238 1.46 9.76 -36.48
N LEU A 239 0.29 10.39 -36.28
CA LEU A 239 -0.03 11.08 -35.03
C LEU A 239 -0.46 10.09 -33.93
N ALA A 240 -1.11 8.99 -34.28
CA ALA A 240 -1.40 7.90 -33.35
C ALA A 240 -0.11 7.19 -32.86
N GLY A 241 0.90 7.07 -33.73
CA GLY A 241 2.24 6.59 -33.34
C GLY A 241 2.95 7.51 -32.34
N LYS A 242 2.86 8.82 -32.54
CA LYS A 242 3.43 9.82 -31.62
C LYS A 242 2.71 9.89 -30.26
N LEU A 243 1.45 9.49 -30.16
CA LEU A 243 0.74 9.35 -28.88
C LEU A 243 1.25 8.15 -28.07
N LYS A 244 1.60 7.04 -28.73
CA LYS A 244 2.22 5.86 -28.08
C LYS A 244 3.66 6.10 -27.63
N GLU A 245 4.43 6.86 -28.41
CA GLU A 245 5.79 7.28 -28.02
C GLU A 245 5.79 8.47 -27.06
N GLY A 246 4.71 9.25 -27.05
CA GLY A 246 4.39 10.30 -26.09
C GLY A 246 3.86 9.78 -24.77
N GLY A 247 4.31 8.60 -24.32
CA GLY A 247 4.27 8.21 -22.91
C GLY A 247 5.02 9.28 -22.13
N GLY A 248 4.28 10.32 -21.74
CA GLY A 248 4.83 11.61 -21.40
C GLY A 248 5.93 11.44 -20.38
N LYS A 249 7.08 12.07 -20.62
CA LYS A 249 8.08 12.31 -19.57
C LYS A 249 7.30 12.84 -18.37
N GLY A 250 7.05 11.99 -17.39
CA GLY A 250 6.29 12.37 -16.20
C GLY A 250 6.95 13.63 -15.66
N VAL A 251 6.15 14.66 -15.38
CA VAL A 251 6.68 15.91 -14.84
C VAL A 251 7.48 15.53 -13.59
N SER A 252 8.79 15.73 -13.65
CA SER A 252 9.65 15.31 -12.54
C SER A 252 9.24 16.11 -11.31
N ALA A 253 9.09 15.45 -10.16
CA ALA A 253 8.70 16.13 -8.93
C ALA A 253 9.64 17.31 -8.60
N ARG A 254 10.93 17.20 -8.93
CA ARG A 254 11.92 18.28 -8.77
C ARG A 254 11.66 19.48 -9.68
N ALA A 255 11.27 19.25 -10.94
CA ALA A 255 10.90 20.35 -11.85
C ALA A 255 9.63 21.05 -11.35
N LEU A 256 8.67 20.29 -10.82
CA LEU A 256 7.46 20.83 -10.23
C LEU A 256 7.73 21.61 -8.93
N GLU A 257 8.63 21.12 -8.08
CA GLU A 257 9.09 21.84 -6.88
C GLU A 257 9.70 23.19 -7.24
N ALA A 258 10.60 23.24 -8.22
CA ALA A 258 11.23 24.48 -8.66
C ALA A 258 10.21 25.47 -9.25
N PHE A 259 9.29 24.98 -10.07
CA PHE A 259 8.24 25.80 -10.68
C PHE A 259 7.27 26.38 -9.64
N LEU A 260 6.79 25.56 -8.70
CA LEU A 260 5.92 26.03 -7.62
C LEU A 260 6.65 27.00 -6.69
N LEU A 261 7.93 26.74 -6.39
CA LEU A 261 8.74 27.65 -5.57
C LEU A 261 8.86 29.03 -6.23
N GLU A 262 9.16 29.10 -7.53
CA GLU A 262 9.23 30.36 -8.29
C GLU A 262 7.91 31.15 -8.17
N ARG A 263 6.77 30.48 -8.38
CA ARG A 263 5.46 31.12 -8.39
C ARG A 263 5.01 31.57 -7.00
N LEU A 264 5.21 30.73 -6.00
CA LEU A 264 4.76 31.00 -4.64
C LEU A 264 5.65 32.04 -3.94
N SER A 265 6.93 32.14 -4.32
CA SER A 265 7.86 33.14 -3.79
C SER A 265 7.46 34.60 -4.12
N GLY A 266 6.60 34.80 -5.11
CA GLY A 266 6.04 36.11 -5.46
C GLY A 266 4.92 36.59 -4.53
N THR A 267 4.52 35.79 -3.54
CA THR A 267 3.45 36.16 -2.60
C THR A 267 3.99 37.12 -1.54
N GLU A 268 3.47 38.35 -1.45
CA GLU A 268 3.99 39.38 -0.53
C GLU A 268 3.85 39.01 0.95
N GLU A 269 2.78 38.27 1.29
CA GLU A 269 2.32 38.02 2.65
C GLU A 269 3.09 36.89 3.38
N VAL A 270 3.80 36.06 2.62
CA VAL A 270 4.60 34.93 3.13
C VAL A 270 5.93 34.81 2.40
N LYS A 271 7.01 34.52 3.14
CA LYS A 271 8.28 34.14 2.56
C LYS A 271 8.33 32.62 2.42
N VAL A 272 8.25 32.11 1.20
CA VAL A 272 8.38 30.66 0.95
C VAL A 272 9.84 30.25 1.18
N ASN A 273 10.05 29.31 2.10
CA ASN A 273 11.37 28.77 2.43
C ASN A 273 11.67 27.53 1.59
N TRP A 274 10.67 26.67 1.41
CA TRP A 274 10.80 25.44 0.62
C TRP A 274 9.46 24.96 0.08
N VAL A 275 9.51 24.20 -1.01
CA VAL A 275 8.37 23.44 -1.55
C VAL A 275 8.80 21.99 -1.72
N ARG A 276 7.92 21.06 -1.37
CA ARG A 276 8.11 19.61 -1.55
C ARG A 276 6.91 19.01 -2.25
N VAL A 277 7.20 18.13 -3.20
CA VAL A 277 6.19 17.49 -4.03
C VAL A 277 6.31 15.98 -3.92
N SER A 278 5.21 15.34 -3.57
CA SER A 278 5.07 13.89 -3.50
C SER A 278 4.02 13.42 -4.52
N PRO A 279 4.26 12.34 -5.27
CA PRO A 279 3.24 11.78 -6.13
C PRO A 279 2.09 11.19 -5.29
N ALA A 280 0.85 11.41 -5.72
CA ALA A 280 -0.36 10.89 -5.07
C ALA A 280 -1.04 9.75 -5.87
N GLY A 281 -0.44 9.32 -6.99
CA GLY A 281 -1.04 8.37 -7.94
C GLY A 281 -1.77 9.08 -9.08
N ASN A 282 -2.07 8.36 -10.18
CA ASN A 282 -2.84 8.87 -11.33
C ASN A 282 -2.36 10.21 -11.95
N GLY A 283 -1.06 10.53 -11.81
CA GLY A 283 -0.49 11.80 -12.27
C GLY A 283 -0.82 13.01 -11.40
N GLU A 284 -1.39 12.78 -10.22
CA GLU A 284 -1.67 13.81 -9.22
C GLU A 284 -0.53 13.94 -8.20
N PHE A 285 -0.46 15.10 -7.56
CA PHE A 285 0.61 15.47 -6.64
C PHE A 285 0.06 16.00 -5.31
N LYS A 286 0.74 15.65 -4.23
CA LYS A 286 0.63 16.29 -2.93
C LYS A 286 1.74 17.32 -2.78
N VAL A 287 1.39 18.52 -2.33
CA VAL A 287 2.33 19.64 -2.17
C VAL A 287 2.42 20.04 -0.70
N ALA A 288 3.64 20.17 -0.18
CA ALA A 288 3.89 20.77 1.13
C ALA A 288 4.77 22.01 0.95
N ILE A 289 4.38 23.12 1.58
CA ILE A 289 5.04 24.42 1.45
C ILE A 289 5.47 24.87 2.84
N GLY A 290 6.77 25.06 3.06
CA GLY A 290 7.28 25.73 4.24
C GLY A 290 7.42 27.21 3.98
N ALA A 291 6.85 28.03 4.85
CA ALA A 291 6.92 29.48 4.73
C ALA A 291 7.08 30.16 6.10
N SER A 292 7.78 31.29 6.10
CA SER A 292 7.77 32.25 7.21
C SER A 292 6.71 33.31 6.94
N ARG A 293 5.88 33.60 7.94
CA ARG A 293 4.85 34.63 7.82
C ARG A 293 5.52 36.01 7.71
N ARG A 294 5.03 36.90 6.84
CA ARG A 294 5.47 38.31 6.77
C ARG A 294 4.44 39.29 7.32
N SER A 295 3.18 38.91 7.29
CA SER A 295 2.06 39.80 7.55
C SER A 295 1.46 39.63 8.93
N LYS A 296 1.35 40.70 9.72
CA LYS A 296 0.65 40.66 11.01
C LYS A 296 -0.88 40.78 10.88
N SER A 297 -1.37 41.34 9.78
CA SER A 297 -2.78 41.73 9.60
C SER A 297 -3.69 40.63 9.03
N ARG A 298 -3.15 39.62 8.33
CA ARG A 298 -3.93 38.54 7.69
C ARG A 298 -4.12 37.33 8.58
N SER A 299 -5.30 36.75 8.65
CA SER A 299 -5.51 35.48 9.36
C SER A 299 -4.83 34.30 8.66
N ASP A 300 -4.61 33.21 9.41
CA ASP A 300 -4.07 31.95 8.87
C ASP A 300 -4.92 31.41 7.71
N VAL A 301 -6.24 31.55 7.82
CA VAL A 301 -7.20 31.12 6.79
C VAL A 301 -7.01 31.92 5.51
N GLU A 302 -6.89 33.24 5.60
CA GLU A 302 -6.65 34.09 4.42
C GLU A 302 -5.31 33.76 3.75
N ILE A 303 -4.26 33.50 4.52
CA ILE A 303 -2.95 33.09 3.99
C ILE A 303 -3.05 31.75 3.27
N ALA A 304 -3.75 30.77 3.85
CA ALA A 304 -3.99 29.47 3.22
C ALA A 304 -4.80 29.60 1.92
N GLU A 305 -5.86 30.41 1.91
CA GLU A 305 -6.66 30.67 0.70
C GLU A 305 -5.85 31.35 -0.42
N MET A 306 -5.02 32.34 -0.09
CA MET A 306 -4.15 32.99 -1.07
C MET A 306 -3.13 32.00 -1.64
N THR A 307 -2.55 31.16 -0.80
CA THR A 307 -1.65 30.09 -1.23
C THR A 307 -2.37 29.12 -2.18
N GLY A 308 -3.62 28.75 -1.87
CA GLY A 308 -4.44 27.89 -2.74
C GLY A 308 -4.71 28.51 -4.10
N LYS A 309 -5.07 29.80 -4.14
CA LYS A 309 -5.23 30.55 -5.40
C LYS A 309 -3.95 30.58 -6.23
N SER A 310 -2.80 30.78 -5.58
CA SER A 310 -1.49 30.76 -6.26
C SER A 310 -1.13 29.38 -6.81
N ILE A 311 -1.45 28.29 -6.10
CA ILE A 311 -1.26 26.91 -6.61
C ILE A 311 -2.13 26.68 -7.84
N VAL A 312 -3.42 27.03 -7.79
CA VAL A 312 -4.34 26.86 -8.92
C VAL A 312 -3.92 27.72 -10.12
N ALA A 313 -3.42 28.93 -9.89
CA ALA A 313 -2.84 29.76 -10.94
C ALA A 313 -1.59 29.11 -11.55
N ALA A 314 -0.72 28.55 -10.71
CA ALA A 314 0.47 27.82 -11.16
C ALA A 314 0.11 26.57 -11.97
N GLU A 315 -0.93 25.81 -11.62
CA GLU A 315 -1.40 24.68 -12.44
C GLU A 315 -1.82 25.12 -13.85
N ARG A 316 -2.55 26.23 -13.96
CA ARG A 316 -2.99 26.78 -15.25
C ARG A 316 -1.81 27.25 -16.10
N GLU A 317 -0.85 27.94 -15.48
CA GLU A 317 0.36 28.40 -16.16
C GLU A 317 1.29 27.24 -16.54
N GLY A 318 1.45 26.26 -15.66
CA GLY A 318 2.23 25.06 -15.91
C GLY A 318 1.72 24.31 -17.13
N ARG A 319 0.39 24.15 -17.24
CA ARG A 319 -0.25 23.55 -18.42
C ARG A 319 0.09 24.31 -19.70
N ALA A 320 0.07 25.64 -19.69
CA ALA A 320 0.43 26.46 -20.85
C ALA A 320 1.91 26.32 -21.26
N ARG A 321 2.79 25.97 -20.30
CA ARG A 321 4.22 25.74 -20.51
C ARG A 321 4.60 24.27 -20.78
N GLY A 322 3.61 23.39 -20.97
CA GLY A 322 3.84 21.95 -21.18
C GLY A 322 4.17 21.15 -19.91
N LEU A 323 4.05 21.76 -18.72
CA LEU A 323 4.15 21.11 -17.42
C LEU A 323 2.73 20.84 -16.90
N ALA A 324 2.05 19.84 -17.46
CA ALA A 324 0.72 19.45 -17.00
C ALA A 324 0.81 18.65 -15.69
N PHE A 325 0.36 19.25 -14.60
CA PHE A 325 0.23 18.59 -13.29
C PHE A 325 -1.11 18.95 -12.65
N LYS A 326 -1.52 18.15 -11.65
CA LYS A 326 -2.69 18.40 -10.81
C LYS A 326 -2.30 18.18 -9.34
N VAL A 327 -2.64 19.10 -8.48
CA VAL A 327 -2.43 19.05 -7.04
C VAL A 327 -3.70 18.51 -6.41
N PHE A 328 -3.61 17.32 -5.82
CA PHE A 328 -4.72 16.67 -5.12
C PHE A 328 -4.89 17.22 -3.70
N SER A 329 -3.78 17.46 -3.01
CA SER A 329 -3.76 18.00 -1.65
C SER A 329 -2.58 18.93 -1.44
N ALA A 330 -2.77 19.97 -0.63
CA ALA A 330 -1.74 20.96 -0.33
C ALA A 330 -1.74 21.33 1.15
N PHE A 331 -0.53 21.47 1.71
CA PHE A 331 -0.30 21.83 3.11
C PHE A 331 0.67 23.01 3.19
N LEU A 332 0.32 24.00 3.99
CA LEU A 332 1.18 25.14 4.32
C LEU A 332 1.70 24.97 5.75
N VAL A 333 3.01 25.00 5.92
CA VAL A 333 3.71 24.95 7.21
C VAL A 333 4.27 26.34 7.50
N LEU A 334 3.69 27.03 8.47
CA LEU A 334 4.17 28.32 8.96
C LEU A 334 5.25 28.08 10.03
N GLU A 335 6.52 28.13 9.63
CA GLU A 335 7.69 27.78 10.46
C GLU A 335 8.08 28.88 11.43
N GLU A 336 8.02 30.13 10.98
CA GLU A 336 8.28 31.33 11.78
C GLU A 336 7.06 32.22 11.75
N ASP A 337 6.63 32.61 12.94
CA ASP A 337 5.52 33.53 13.15
C ASP A 337 6.02 34.82 13.78
N ILE A 338 5.56 35.96 13.28
CA ILE A 338 5.99 37.29 13.77
C ILE A 338 5.06 37.80 14.89
N TYR A 339 4.33 36.89 15.55
CA TYR A 339 3.44 37.22 16.67
C TYR A 339 4.18 37.36 17.99
#